data_AF-A0A536DN70-F1
#
_entry.id   AF-A0A536DN70-F1
#
_cell.length_a   1.000
_cell.length_b   1.000
_cell.length_c   1.000
_cell.angle_alpha   90.00
_cell.angle_beta   90.00
_cell.angle_gamma   90.00
#
_symmetry.space_group_name_H-M   'P 1'
#
loop_
_entity.id
_entity.type
_entity.pdbx_description
1 polymer ?
#
loop_
_entity_poly.entity_id
_entity_poly.type
_entity_poly.pdbx_seq_one_letter_code
_entity_poly.pdbx_strand_id
1 'polypeptide(L)'
;MGRLSFLTRLFGGGGGRGAQSPDGGIYIRVRCNACGEVIQTRVNPSSELSALDEGEGEGYFVRKVLVGQKCFRPVEVRLRYSDLHGREVSREVLGGTSVE
;
A
#
# COMPACT_ATOMS: atom_id res chain seq x y z
N MET A 1 10.29 30.14 13.53
CA MET A 1 10.74 28.74 13.74
C MET A 1 9.59 27.81 13.39
N GLY A 2 9.60 27.31 12.15
CA GLY A 2 8.50 26.55 11.56
C GLY A 2 8.34 25.17 12.20
N ARG A 3 7.14 24.88 12.71
CA ARG A 3 6.76 23.57 13.23
C ARG A 3 6.38 22.68 12.05
N LEU A 4 7.30 21.82 11.65
CA LEU A 4 7.08 20.75 10.65
C LEU A 4 6.20 19.64 11.25
N SER A 5 4.92 19.94 11.50
CA SER A 5 3.91 18.94 11.93
C SER A 5 3.23 18.24 10.74
N PHE A 6 3.73 18.45 9.52
CA PHE A 6 3.20 17.85 8.30
C PHE A 6 3.69 16.42 8.05
N LEU A 7 4.84 16.04 8.63
CA LEU A 7 5.47 14.73 8.41
C LEU A 7 4.90 13.61 9.29
N THR A 8 4.06 13.92 10.28
CA THR A 8 3.50 12.92 11.22
C THR A 8 2.25 12.21 10.67
N ARG A 9 1.71 12.63 9.52
CA ARG A 9 0.53 11.97 8.90
C ARG A 9 0.86 10.74 8.05
N LEU A 10 2.13 10.32 8.00
CA LEU A 10 2.58 9.17 7.20
C LEU A 10 2.71 7.86 8.00
N PHE A 11 2.47 7.87 9.31
CA PHE A 11 2.52 6.68 10.18
C PHE A 11 1.22 6.43 10.96
N GLY A 12 0.09 6.93 10.45
CA GLY A 12 -1.23 6.68 11.03
C GLY A 12 -1.68 5.24 10.76
N GLY A 13 -1.36 4.34 11.70
CA GLY A 13 -1.66 2.92 11.66
C GLY A 13 -3.12 2.59 11.41
N GLY A 14 -3.31 1.56 10.58
CA GLY A 14 -4.57 0.90 10.29
C GLY A 14 -4.26 -0.52 9.83
N GLY A 15 -3.57 -1.29 10.69
CA GLY A 15 -3.29 -2.70 10.49
C GLY A 15 -4.58 -3.51 10.55
N GLY A 16 -5.40 -3.40 9.50
CA GLY A 16 -6.55 -4.25 9.28
C GLY A 16 -6.04 -5.67 9.07
N ARG A 17 -6.37 -6.57 9.99
CA ARG A 17 -6.21 -8.01 9.78
C ARG A 17 -7.09 -8.38 8.57
N GLY A 18 -6.50 -8.39 7.39
CA GLY A 18 -7.17 -8.83 6.18
C GLY A 18 -7.61 -10.27 6.37
N ALA A 19 -8.91 -10.50 6.44
CA ALA A 19 -9.45 -11.83 6.21
C ALA A 19 -8.85 -12.32 4.88
N GLN A 20 -8.14 -13.45 4.89
CA GLN A 20 -7.52 -13.99 3.69
C GLN A 20 -8.59 -14.14 2.63
N SER A 21 -8.40 -13.45 1.50
CA SER A 21 -9.29 -13.59 0.37
C SER A 21 -9.32 -15.07 -0.05
N PRO A 22 -10.47 -15.64 -0.43
CA PRO A 22 -10.57 -17.04 -0.86
C PRO A 22 -9.69 -17.37 -2.07
N ASP A 23 -9.28 -16.36 -2.84
CA ASP A 23 -8.37 -16.49 -3.99
C ASP A 23 -6.89 -16.24 -3.65
N GLY A 24 -6.56 -16.08 -2.37
CA GLY A 24 -5.20 -15.79 -1.87
C GLY A 24 -4.66 -14.41 -2.26
N GLY A 25 -5.48 -13.53 -2.85
CA GLY A 25 -5.08 -12.18 -3.25
C GLY A 25 -5.11 -11.18 -2.09
N ILE A 26 -4.18 -10.23 -2.11
CA ILE A 26 -4.20 -9.07 -1.21
C ILE A 26 -4.81 -7.90 -1.97
N TYR A 27 -5.89 -7.32 -1.45
CA TYR A 27 -6.57 -6.19 -2.09
C TYR A 27 -6.14 -4.87 -1.47
N ILE A 28 -5.71 -3.95 -2.32
CA ILE A 28 -5.29 -2.60 -1.94
C ILE A 28 -6.34 -1.64 -2.48
N ARG A 29 -6.82 -0.75 -1.61
CA ARG A 29 -7.69 0.36 -1.99
C ARG A 29 -7.04 1.68 -1.63
N VAL A 30 -7.05 2.61 -2.58
CA VAL A 30 -6.56 3.97 -2.37
C VAL A 30 -7.53 4.98 -2.97
N ARG A 31 -7.72 6.09 -2.28
CA ARG A 31 -8.43 7.25 -2.79
C ARG A 31 -7.43 8.22 -3.42
N CYS A 32 -7.65 8.57 -4.68
CA CYS A 32 -6.84 9.59 -5.35
C CYS A 32 -7.09 10.97 -4.72
N ASN A 33 -6.01 11.69 -4.35
CA ASN A 33 -6.13 13.02 -3.74
C ASN A 33 -6.57 14.11 -4.75
N ALA A 34 -6.59 13.78 -6.05
CA ALA A 34 -6.96 14.68 -7.13
C ALA A 34 -8.47 14.79 -7.36
N CYS A 35 -9.08 13.64 -7.63
CA CYS A 35 -10.47 13.53 -8.09
C CYS A 35 -11.34 12.77 -7.09
N GLY A 36 -10.75 12.25 -5.99
CA GLY A 36 -11.45 11.49 -4.97
C GLY A 36 -11.88 10.08 -5.37
N GLU A 37 -11.52 9.61 -6.58
CA GLU A 37 -11.78 8.24 -7.05
C GLU A 37 -11.11 7.21 -6.13
N VAL A 38 -11.85 6.17 -5.74
CA VAL A 38 -11.29 5.01 -5.06
C VAL A 38 -10.87 4.00 -6.11
N ILE A 39 -9.59 3.66 -6.11
CA ILE A 39 -8.97 2.72 -7.03
C ILE A 39 -8.62 1.47 -6.23
N GLN A 40 -9.04 0.30 -6.72
CA GLN A 40 -8.72 -0.99 -6.13
C GLN A 40 -7.78 -1.76 -7.05
N THR A 41 -6.79 -2.43 -6.49
CA THR A 41 -5.98 -3.42 -7.20
C THR A 41 -5.78 -4.67 -6.35
N ARG A 42 -5.50 -5.79 -7.02
CA ARG A 42 -5.13 -7.06 -6.40
C ARG A 42 -3.62 -7.22 -6.50
N VAL A 43 -2.99 -7.69 -5.43
CA VAL A 43 -1.61 -8.19 -5.40
C VAL A 43 -1.67 -9.70 -5.25
N ASN A 44 -0.99 -10.41 -6.14
CA ASN A 44 -0.76 -11.84 -6.01
C ASN A 44 0.54 -12.10 -5.23
N PRO A 45 0.47 -12.64 -4.00
CA PRO A 45 1.65 -12.84 -3.17
C PRO A 45 2.73 -13.70 -3.83
N SER A 46 2.34 -14.73 -4.58
CA SER A 46 3.29 -15.70 -5.14
C SER A 46 4.08 -15.20 -6.35
N SER A 47 3.62 -14.12 -6.99
CA SER A 47 4.22 -13.62 -8.23
C SER A 47 4.62 -12.15 -8.19
N GLU A 48 4.08 -11.36 -7.26
CA GLU A 48 4.30 -9.91 -7.23
C GLU A 48 5.08 -9.43 -6.00
N LEU A 49 5.16 -10.24 -4.94
CA LEU A 49 5.98 -9.90 -3.79
C LEU A 49 7.45 -10.22 -4.07
N SER A 50 8.32 -9.27 -3.78
CA SER A 50 9.76 -9.45 -3.79
C SER A 50 10.26 -9.62 -2.36
N ALA A 51 11.20 -10.52 -2.13
CA ALA A 51 11.89 -10.61 -0.85
C ALA A 51 12.73 -9.35 -0.62
N LEU A 52 12.85 -8.91 0.63
CA LEU A 52 13.80 -7.86 1.00
C LEU A 52 15.23 -8.38 0.85
N ASP A 53 16.16 -7.48 0.51
CA ASP A 53 17.58 -7.81 0.35
C ASP A 53 18.24 -8.18 1.69
N GLU A 54 19.31 -8.96 1.61
CA GLU A 54 20.15 -9.30 2.76
C GLU A 54 20.71 -8.02 3.40
N GLY A 55 20.22 -7.69 4.60
CA GLY A 55 20.58 -6.47 5.34
C GLY A 55 19.42 -5.50 5.58
N GLU A 56 18.29 -5.64 4.87
CA GLU A 56 17.06 -4.86 5.13
C GLU A 56 16.08 -5.56 6.09
N GLY A 57 16.39 -6.80 6.48
CA GLY A 57 15.60 -7.66 7.36
C GLY A 57 14.83 -8.74 6.61
N GLU A 58 14.06 -9.52 7.35
CA GLU A 58 13.17 -10.54 6.78
C GLU A 58 11.84 -9.92 6.35
N GLY A 59 11.30 -10.36 5.21
CA GLY A 59 9.98 -9.99 4.75
C GLY A 59 9.92 -9.76 3.26
N TYR A 60 8.82 -9.14 2.84
CA TYR A 60 8.47 -8.95 1.45
C TYR A 60 8.04 -7.52 1.19
N PHE A 61 8.20 -7.06 -0.04
CA PHE A 61 7.71 -5.76 -0.46
C PHE A 61 7.05 -5.82 -1.84
N VAL A 62 6.22 -4.82 -2.12
CA VAL A 62 5.65 -4.56 -3.44
C VAL A 62 5.50 -3.07 -3.65
N ARG A 63 5.73 -2.64 -4.89
CA ARG A 63 5.50 -1.27 -5.36
C ARG A 63 4.55 -1.32 -6.55
N LYS A 64 3.42 -0.64 -6.45
CA LYS A 64 2.46 -0.48 -7.55
C LYS A 64 2.17 0.97 -7.83
N VAL A 65 1.94 1.28 -9.11
CA VAL A 65 1.40 2.56 -9.54
C VAL A 65 -0.02 2.32 -10.04
N LEU A 66 -1.00 2.84 -9.31
CA LEU A 66 -2.41 2.72 -9.61
C LEU A 66 -2.82 3.94 -10.43
N VAL A 67 -3.59 3.70 -11.50
CA VAL A 67 -4.15 4.74 -12.36
C VAL A 67 -5.65 4.53 -12.42
N GLY A 68 -6.40 5.54 -11.95
CA GLY A 68 -7.85 5.55 -12.00
C GLY A 68 -8.38 5.94 -13.37
N GLN A 69 -9.69 5.83 -13.55
CA GLN A 69 -10.36 6.11 -14.83
C GLN A 69 -10.79 7.58 -14.97
N LYS A 70 -10.87 8.34 -13.87
CA LYS A 70 -11.42 9.70 -13.91
C LYS A 70 -10.41 10.78 -14.28
N CYS A 71 -9.19 10.70 -13.75
CA CYS A 71 -8.19 11.77 -13.90
C CYS A 71 -6.81 11.27 -14.35
N PHE A 72 -6.64 9.95 -14.47
CA PHE A 72 -5.41 9.29 -14.92
C PHE A 72 -4.13 9.70 -14.17
N ARG A 73 -4.25 10.35 -12.99
CA ARG A 73 -3.10 10.71 -12.17
C ARG A 73 -2.57 9.45 -11.47
N PRO A 74 -1.25 9.21 -11.51
CA PRO A 74 -0.66 8.06 -10.86
C PRO A 74 -0.75 8.20 -9.34
N VAL A 75 -1.15 7.12 -8.68
CA VAL A 75 -1.10 6.96 -7.22
C VAL A 75 -0.14 5.81 -6.94
N GLU A 76 1.01 6.12 -6.34
CA GLU A 76 2.01 5.11 -6.01
C GLU A 76 1.75 4.53 -4.62
N VAL A 77 1.83 3.21 -4.51
CA VAL A 77 1.64 2.47 -3.27
C VAL A 77 2.85 1.57 -3.05
N ARG A 78 3.48 1.71 -1.89
CA ARG A 78 4.59 0.87 -1.44
C ARG A 78 4.17 0.16 -0.16
N LEU A 79 4.25 -1.15 -0.16
CA LEU A 79 3.85 -1.99 0.95
C LEU A 79 4.99 -2.90 1.34
N ARG A 80 5.17 -3.10 2.64
CA ARG A 80 6.00 -4.16 3.19
C ARG A 80 5.12 -5.13 3.97
N TYR A 81 5.40 -6.41 3.85
CA TYR A 81 4.72 -7.50 4.52
C TYR A 81 5.72 -8.35 5.29
N SER A 82 5.31 -8.89 6.43
CA SER A 82 6.14 -9.83 7.19
C SER A 82 6.11 -11.24 6.61
N ASP A 83 5.04 -11.58 5.87
CA ASP A 83 4.82 -12.91 5.30
C ASP A 83 4.08 -12.82 3.95
N LEU A 84 3.99 -13.95 3.25
CA LEU A 84 3.24 -14.09 2.00
C LEU A 84 1.71 -14.09 2.21
N HIS A 85 1.24 -14.11 3.46
CA HIS A 85 -0.18 -14.11 3.80
C HIS A 85 -0.78 -12.70 3.89
N GLY A 86 0.02 -11.67 3.60
CA GLY A 86 -0.46 -10.29 3.53
C GLY A 86 -0.50 -9.59 4.88
N ARG A 87 0.28 -10.06 5.86
CA ARG A 87 0.45 -9.34 7.13
C ARG A 87 1.28 -8.07 6.90
N GLU A 88 0.59 -6.97 6.68
CA GLU A 88 1.18 -5.66 6.38
C GLU A 88 1.98 -5.12 7.57
N VAL A 89 3.22 -4.71 7.31
CA VAL A 89 4.15 -4.11 8.28
C VAL A 89 4.19 -2.60 8.11
N SER A 90 4.22 -2.13 6.87
CA SER A 90 4.25 -0.70 6.56
C SER A 90 3.58 -0.40 5.23
N ARG A 91 2.98 0.78 5.15
CA ARG A 91 2.35 1.30 3.95
C ARG A 91 2.69 2.76 3.73
N GLU A 92 3.13 3.07 2.52
CA GLU A 92 3.31 4.42 2.01
C GLU A 92 2.44 4.59 0.75
N VAL A 93 1.67 5.69 0.70
CA VAL A 93 0.85 6.05 -0.46
C VAL A 93 1.20 7.48 -0.88
N LEU A 94 1.62 7.63 -2.14
CA LEU A 94 1.97 8.92 -2.74
C LEU A 94 0.90 9.30 -3.78
N GLY A 95 0.40 10.52 -3.70
CA GLY A 95 -0.67 11.00 -4.59
C GLY A 95 -2.09 10.51 -4.24
N GLY A 96 -2.22 9.74 -3.15
CA GLY A 96 -3.49 9.22 -2.66
C GLY A 96 -3.52 9.06 -1.15
N THR A 97 -4.61 8.49 -0.65
CA THR A 97 -4.81 8.14 0.76
C THR A 97 -5.37 6.72 0.84
N SER A 98 -4.93 5.93 1.82
CA SER A 98 -5.48 4.59 2.05
C SER A 98 -6.95 4.65 2.47
N VAL A 99 -7.73 3.66 2.03
CA VAL A 99 -9.11 3.46 2.47
C VAL A 99 -9.32 1.99 2.82
N GLU A 100 -10.21 1.71 3.76
CA GLU A 100 -10.65 0.36 4.15
C GLU A 100 -11.69 -0.20 3.15
#